data_AF-A0A9P9SV58-F1
#
_entry.id   AF-A0A9P9SV58-F1
#
_cell.length_a   1.000
_cell.length_b   1.000
_cell.length_c   1.000
_cell.angle_alpha   90.00
_cell.angle_beta   90.00
_cell.angle_gamma   90.00
#
_symmetry.space_group_name_H-M   'P 1'
#
loop_
_entity.id
_entity.type
_entity.pdbx_description
1 polymer ?
#
loop_
_entity_poly.entity_id
_entity_poly.type
_entity_poly.pdbx_seq_one_letter_code
_entity_poly.pdbx_strand_id
1 'polypeptide(L)'
;MPEGLFLGPRQYQPSTLMKTSALNNYLKVALDVLPEEEGTHTVVIWHGDLHTQDIFVDPENPARIIGIIDWQTISASPLFMQVTRPGFLDFNGPEEPGKVSLPENFDRLSLNGQREAKALQQAQTLHNIYMAQCYRQNPQVFLAMQQKGSSRHRVTIVPGTILLDY
;
A
#
# COMPACT_ATOMS: atom_id res chain seq x y z
N MET A 1 0.46 -7.90 -10.02
CA MET A 1 -0.50 -8.46 -11.01
C MET A 1 -1.14 -9.70 -10.39
N PRO A 2 -2.48 -9.85 -10.40
CA PRO A 2 -3.08 -11.15 -10.11
C PRO A 2 -2.62 -12.16 -11.18
N GLU A 3 -1.73 -13.06 -10.79
CA GLU A 3 -1.22 -14.11 -11.67
C GLU A 3 -2.39 -14.98 -12.15
N GLY A 4 -2.49 -15.21 -13.47
CA GLY A 4 -3.46 -16.15 -14.06
C GLY A 4 -4.80 -15.58 -14.53
N LEU A 5 -5.03 -14.27 -14.52
CA LEU A 5 -6.25 -13.66 -15.11
C LEU A 5 -6.14 -13.35 -16.61
N PHE A 6 -4.91 -13.29 -17.14
CA PHE A 6 -4.61 -12.74 -18.46
C PHE A 6 -3.82 -13.73 -19.31
N LEU A 7 -4.09 -13.72 -20.62
CA LEU A 7 -3.27 -14.35 -21.68
C LEU A 7 -3.23 -15.89 -21.73
N GLY A 8 -3.98 -16.62 -20.90
CA GLY A 8 -4.18 -18.07 -21.02
C GLY A 8 -5.39 -18.47 -21.90
N PRO A 9 -5.51 -19.77 -22.27
CA PRO A 9 -6.68 -20.29 -22.98
C PRO A 9 -7.95 -20.06 -22.15
N ARG A 10 -8.97 -19.43 -22.76
CA ARG A 10 -10.23 -18.99 -22.10
C ARG A 10 -10.08 -17.89 -21.03
N GLN A 11 -8.92 -17.24 -20.94
CA GLN A 11 -8.71 -16.10 -20.06
C GLN A 11 -8.96 -14.78 -20.80
N TYR A 12 -8.97 -13.68 -20.06
CA TYR A 12 -9.17 -12.36 -20.65
C TYR A 12 -8.04 -12.05 -21.64
N GLN A 13 -8.41 -11.80 -22.90
CA GLN A 13 -7.52 -11.29 -23.93
C GLN A 13 -7.81 -9.81 -24.14
N PRO A 14 -6.88 -8.91 -23.79
CA PRO A 14 -7.08 -7.48 -23.95
C PRO A 14 -7.37 -7.13 -25.42
N SER A 15 -8.54 -6.59 -25.67
CA SER A 15 -8.94 -5.98 -26.95
C SER A 15 -9.87 -4.81 -26.67
N THR A 16 -10.02 -3.88 -27.60
CA THR A 16 -10.91 -2.72 -27.42
C THR A 16 -12.33 -3.14 -27.04
N LEU A 17 -12.86 -4.19 -27.69
CA LEU A 17 -14.20 -4.72 -27.39
C LEU A 17 -14.27 -5.33 -25.99
N MET A 18 -13.27 -6.12 -25.60
CA MET A 18 -13.24 -6.75 -24.28
C MET A 18 -13.10 -5.72 -23.15
N LYS A 19 -12.23 -4.72 -23.32
CA LYS A 19 -12.08 -3.60 -22.37
C LYS A 19 -13.38 -2.81 -22.23
N THR A 20 -14.03 -2.49 -23.35
CA THR A 20 -15.31 -1.75 -23.34
C THR A 20 -16.40 -2.57 -22.66
N SER A 21 -16.49 -3.88 -22.93
CA SER A 21 -17.43 -4.77 -22.26
C SER A 21 -17.16 -4.88 -20.75
N ALA A 22 -15.90 -5.03 -20.36
CA ALA A 22 -15.50 -5.08 -18.96
C ALA A 22 -15.82 -3.77 -18.23
N LEU A 23 -15.53 -2.62 -18.84
CA LEU A 23 -15.88 -1.31 -18.30
C LEU A 23 -17.39 -1.17 -18.09
N ASN A 24 -18.18 -1.49 -19.11
CA ASN A 24 -19.65 -1.44 -19.03
C ASN A 24 -20.21 -2.37 -17.94
N ASN A 25 -19.60 -3.54 -17.74
CA ASN A 25 -20.01 -4.44 -16.66
C ASN A 25 -19.58 -3.93 -15.29
N TYR A 26 -18.40 -3.31 -15.17
CA TYR A 26 -17.98 -2.67 -13.93
C TYR A 26 -18.90 -1.52 -13.54
N LEU A 27 -19.28 -0.66 -14.49
CA LEU A 27 -20.19 0.47 -14.23
C LEU A 27 -21.54 0.04 -13.64
N LYS A 28 -22.01 -1.18 -13.94
CA LYS A 28 -23.25 -1.73 -13.35
C LYS A 28 -23.15 -2.04 -11.87
N VAL A 29 -21.94 -2.30 -11.36
CA VAL A 29 -21.69 -2.69 -9.96
C VAL A 29 -20.85 -1.66 -9.20
N ALA A 30 -20.37 -0.61 -9.88
CA ALA A 30 -19.43 0.36 -9.33
C ALA A 30 -19.92 0.97 -8.01
N LEU A 31 -21.19 1.39 -7.95
CA LEU A 31 -21.75 1.98 -6.74
C LEU A 31 -21.81 1.01 -5.55
N ASP A 32 -21.95 -0.30 -5.79
CA ASP A 32 -22.00 -1.31 -4.74
C ASP A 32 -20.61 -1.70 -4.22
N VAL A 33 -19.58 -1.53 -5.07
CA VAL A 33 -18.20 -1.99 -4.82
C VAL A 33 -17.24 -0.86 -4.49
N LEU A 34 -17.62 0.40 -4.63
CA LEU A 34 -16.81 1.54 -4.20
C LEU A 34 -16.73 1.59 -2.67
N PRO A 35 -15.60 2.02 -2.09
CA PRO A 35 -15.48 2.37 -0.69
C PRO A 35 -16.63 3.27 -0.21
N GLU A 36 -17.19 2.97 0.97
CA GLU A 36 -18.20 3.83 1.60
C GLU A 36 -17.63 5.18 2.01
N GLU A 37 -16.34 5.24 2.35
CA GLU A 37 -15.67 6.47 2.73
C GLU A 37 -15.39 7.32 1.49
N GLU A 38 -16.31 8.22 1.15
CA GLU A 38 -16.22 9.13 -0.01
C GLU A 38 -14.95 9.98 -0.01
N GLY A 39 -14.41 10.30 1.17
CA GLY A 39 -13.14 11.01 1.31
C GLY A 39 -11.95 10.28 0.69
N THR A 40 -12.07 8.98 0.43
CA THR A 40 -11.03 8.17 -0.24
C THR A 40 -11.14 8.19 -1.77
N HIS A 41 -12.21 8.76 -2.34
CA HIS A 41 -12.43 8.81 -3.79
C HIS A 41 -11.63 9.95 -4.46
N THR A 42 -11.08 10.87 -3.68
CA THR A 42 -10.28 11.99 -4.19
C THR A 42 -9.12 11.51 -5.05
N VAL A 43 -8.96 12.12 -6.22
CA VAL A 43 -7.82 11.89 -7.10
C VAL A 43 -6.59 12.54 -6.48
N VAL A 44 -5.56 11.74 -6.22
CA VAL A 44 -4.30 12.18 -5.63
C VAL A 44 -3.12 11.69 -6.46
N ILE A 45 -1.95 12.25 -6.19
CA ILE A 45 -0.68 11.67 -6.60
C ILE A 45 -0.09 10.97 -5.38
N TRP A 46 0.23 9.67 -5.49
CA TRP A 46 0.80 8.90 -4.40
C TRP A 46 2.09 8.18 -4.85
N HIS A 47 3.15 8.26 -4.06
CA HIS A 47 4.38 7.52 -4.32
C HIS A 47 4.21 6.07 -3.86
N GLY A 48 3.69 5.22 -4.76
CA GLY A 48 3.32 3.83 -4.45
C GLY A 48 4.48 2.94 -4.02
N ASP A 49 5.70 3.26 -4.45
CA ASP A 49 6.88 2.41 -4.26
C ASP A 49 8.00 3.13 -3.49
N LEU A 50 7.63 3.88 -2.44
CA LEU A 50 8.59 4.74 -1.73
C LEU A 50 9.55 3.92 -0.86
N HIS A 51 10.81 3.85 -1.27
CA HIS A 51 11.89 3.18 -0.56
C HIS A 51 12.93 4.17 -0.04
N THR A 52 13.82 3.70 0.84
CA THR A 52 14.87 4.54 1.46
C THR A 52 15.82 5.13 0.42
N GLN A 53 16.03 4.43 -0.71
CA GLN A 53 16.88 4.90 -1.81
C GLN A 53 16.28 6.08 -2.59
N ASP A 54 14.96 6.31 -2.46
CA ASP A 54 14.25 7.39 -3.15
C ASP A 54 14.23 8.68 -2.32
N ILE A 55 14.75 8.65 -1.09
CA ILE A 55 14.70 9.75 -0.13
C ILE A 55 16.10 10.31 0.08
N PHE A 56 16.28 11.58 -0.29
CA PHE A 56 17.47 12.34 0.04
C PHE A 56 17.27 13.07 1.36
N VAL A 57 18.25 12.96 2.26
CA VAL A 57 18.29 13.65 3.55
C VAL A 57 19.45 14.63 3.61
N ASP A 58 19.31 15.67 4.41
CA ASP A 58 20.36 16.65 4.67
C ASP A 58 21.54 15.96 5.40
N PRO A 59 22.78 16.00 4.88
CA PRO A 59 23.93 15.37 5.53
C PRO A 59 24.25 15.97 6.90
N GLU A 60 23.95 17.27 7.11
CA GLU A 60 24.15 17.96 8.38
C GLU A 60 22.98 17.75 9.34
N ASN A 61 21.80 17.37 8.82
CA ASN A 61 20.61 17.07 9.61
C ASN A 61 19.79 15.92 8.99
N PRO A 62 20.15 14.65 9.24
CA PRO A 62 19.51 13.50 8.60
C PRO A 62 18.00 13.33 8.86
N ALA A 63 17.45 14.05 9.85
CA ALA A 63 15.99 14.07 10.09
C ALA A 63 15.23 14.94 9.07
N ARG A 64 15.94 15.77 8.30
CA ARG A 64 15.36 16.65 7.27
C ARG A 64 15.44 15.98 5.90
N ILE A 65 14.27 15.70 5.33
CA ILE A 65 14.14 15.29 3.93
C ILE A 65 14.39 16.49 3.03
N ILE A 66 15.28 16.36 2.06
CA ILE A 66 15.65 17.40 1.08
C ILE A 66 15.18 17.07 -0.34
N GLY A 67 14.78 15.83 -0.58
CA GLY A 67 14.24 15.41 -1.88
C GLY A 67 13.61 14.03 -1.85
N ILE A 68 12.62 13.84 -2.70
CA ILE A 68 12.02 12.53 -3.02
C ILE A 68 12.09 12.38 -4.54
N ILE A 69 12.64 11.27 -5.03
CA ILE A 69 12.82 10.99 -6.47
C ILE A 69 11.91 9.84 -6.92
N ASP A 70 12.19 9.29 -8.11
CA ASP A 70 11.49 8.14 -8.72
C ASP A 70 9.97 8.29 -8.94
N TRP A 71 9.56 9.53 -9.23
CA TRP A 71 8.16 9.86 -9.54
C TRP A 71 7.69 9.45 -10.96
N GLN A 72 8.54 8.81 -11.76
CA GLN A 72 8.32 8.59 -13.20
C GLN A 72 7.26 7.54 -13.55
N THR A 73 6.83 6.73 -12.58
CA THR A 73 5.85 5.64 -12.75
C THR A 73 4.51 5.91 -12.04
N ILE A 74 4.33 7.10 -11.47
CA ILE A 74 3.11 7.46 -10.73
C ILE A 74 1.95 7.82 -11.68
N SER A 75 0.73 7.66 -11.19
CA SER A 75 -0.48 8.13 -11.88
C SER A 75 -1.38 8.90 -10.92
N ALA A 76 -2.15 9.84 -11.46
CA ALA A 76 -3.23 10.47 -10.71
C ALA A 76 -4.42 9.50 -10.66
N SER A 77 -4.75 9.00 -9.48
CA SER A 77 -5.80 7.99 -9.26
C SER A 77 -6.57 8.27 -7.96
N PRO A 78 -7.78 7.72 -7.77
CA PRO A 78 -8.45 7.77 -6.48
C PRO A 78 -7.57 7.22 -5.36
N LEU A 79 -7.54 7.89 -4.20
CA LEU A 79 -6.70 7.52 -3.06
C LEU A 79 -6.89 6.05 -2.66
N PHE A 80 -8.13 5.55 -2.60
CA PHE A 80 -8.41 4.16 -2.23
C PHE A 80 -7.77 3.13 -3.18
N MET A 81 -7.44 3.49 -4.42
CA MET A 81 -6.84 2.57 -5.40
C MET A 81 -5.34 2.43 -5.21
N GLN A 82 -4.66 3.52 -4.84
CA GLN A 82 -3.20 3.60 -4.90
C GLN A 82 -2.51 3.76 -3.55
N VAL A 83 -3.24 4.15 -2.49
CA VAL A 83 -2.64 4.39 -1.18
C VAL A 83 -1.91 3.14 -0.71
N THR A 84 -0.67 3.29 -0.28
CA THR A 84 0.14 2.19 0.23
C THR A 84 1.14 2.72 1.22
N ARG A 85 1.54 1.87 2.17
CA ARG A 85 2.60 2.20 3.10
C ARG A 85 3.92 2.30 2.30
N PRO A 86 4.83 3.20 2.67
CA PRO A 86 6.19 3.18 2.15
C PRO A 86 6.87 1.83 2.40
N GLY A 87 7.57 1.30 1.39
CA GLY A 87 8.20 -0.03 1.45
C GLY A 87 9.30 -0.13 2.51
N PHE A 88 9.94 0.99 2.88
CA PHE A 88 10.91 1.00 3.99
C PHE A 88 10.29 0.76 5.37
N LEU A 89 8.96 0.71 5.48
CA LEU A 89 8.23 0.33 6.69
C LEU A 89 7.69 -1.11 6.65
N ASP A 90 8.04 -1.88 5.61
CA ASP A 90 7.68 -3.29 5.52
C ASP A 90 8.51 -4.13 6.49
N PHE A 91 7.88 -5.13 7.09
CA PHE A 91 8.53 -6.06 8.01
C PHE A 91 7.87 -7.44 7.95
N ASN A 92 8.65 -8.47 8.31
CA ASN A 92 8.15 -9.84 8.39
C ASN A 92 7.76 -10.15 9.85
N GLY A 93 6.48 -9.97 10.17
CA GLY A 93 5.96 -10.23 11.52
C GLY A 93 4.50 -9.83 11.67
N PRO A 94 3.91 -10.02 12.86
CA PRO A 94 2.53 -9.64 13.11
C PRO A 94 2.38 -8.11 13.14
N GLU A 95 1.30 -7.60 12.53
CA GLU A 95 0.90 -6.20 12.63
C GLU A 95 0.04 -6.01 13.90
N GLU A 96 0.70 -5.71 15.03
CA GLU A 96 0.02 -5.47 16.31
C GLU A 96 0.04 -3.98 16.64
N PRO A 97 -1.13 -3.34 16.86
CA PRO A 97 -1.18 -1.93 17.21
C PRO A 97 -0.64 -1.68 18.63
N GLY A 98 0.01 -0.54 18.82
CA GLY A 98 0.45 -0.08 20.13
C GLY A 98 1.90 -0.43 20.44
N LYS A 99 2.19 -0.69 21.72
CA LYS A 99 3.56 -0.90 22.21
C LYS A 99 4.06 -2.29 21.83
N VAL A 100 5.07 -2.32 20.98
CA VAL A 100 5.75 -3.55 20.56
C VAL A 100 6.80 -3.93 21.60
N SER A 101 6.69 -5.13 22.16
CA SER A 101 7.63 -5.65 23.16
C SER A 101 8.55 -6.70 22.54
N LEU A 102 9.75 -6.86 23.10
CA LEU A 102 10.61 -7.99 22.76
C LEU A 102 9.97 -9.30 23.23
N PRO A 103 10.27 -10.43 22.57
CA PRO A 103 9.74 -11.72 22.98
C PRO A 103 10.20 -12.10 24.39
N GLU A 104 9.37 -12.81 25.16
CA GLU A 104 9.66 -13.15 26.56
C GLU A 104 10.97 -13.94 26.74
N ASN A 105 11.37 -14.72 25.73
CA ASN A 105 12.59 -15.50 25.73
C ASN A 105 13.80 -14.75 25.12
N PHE A 106 13.75 -13.43 24.96
CA PHE A 106 14.78 -12.64 24.30
C PHE A 106 16.20 -12.93 24.82
N ASP A 107 16.38 -12.96 26.14
CA ASP A 107 17.69 -13.19 26.77
C ASP A 107 18.24 -14.60 26.52
N ARG A 108 17.37 -15.54 26.11
CA ARG A 108 17.72 -16.93 25.79
C ARG A 108 18.02 -17.14 24.30
N LEU A 109 17.82 -16.13 23.47
CA LEU A 109 18.12 -16.19 22.04
C LEU A 109 19.64 -16.12 21.81
N SER A 110 20.08 -16.64 20.67
CA SER A 110 21.43 -16.41 20.16
C SER A 110 21.67 -14.92 19.90
N LEU A 111 22.93 -14.50 19.80
CA LEU A 111 23.25 -13.10 19.45
C LEU A 111 22.59 -12.64 18.15
N ASN A 112 22.49 -13.53 17.16
CA ASN A 112 21.77 -13.23 15.92
C ASN A 112 20.25 -13.14 16.15
N GLY A 113 19.65 -14.08 16.90
CA GLY A 113 18.23 -14.02 17.23
C GLY A 113 17.86 -12.76 18.03
N GLN A 114 18.72 -12.29 18.93
CA GLN A 114 18.54 -11.03 19.64
C GLN A 114 18.60 -9.81 18.70
N ARG A 115 19.51 -9.83 17.71
CA ARG A 115 19.60 -8.76 16.70
C ARG A 115 18.34 -8.72 15.83
N GLU A 116 17.89 -9.88 15.35
CA GLU A 116 16.67 -10.01 14.55
C GLU A 116 15.43 -9.56 15.33
N ALA A 117 15.27 -10.00 16.58
CA ALA A 117 14.15 -9.59 17.43
C ALA A 117 14.13 -8.08 17.68
N LYS A 118 15.30 -7.44 17.89
CA LYS A 118 15.42 -5.98 18.01
C LYS A 118 15.07 -5.26 16.71
N ALA A 119 15.57 -5.75 15.57
CA ALA A 119 15.27 -5.17 14.27
C ALA A 119 13.77 -5.24 13.95
N LEU A 120 13.13 -6.39 14.22
CA LEU A 120 11.69 -6.56 14.06
C LEU A 120 10.91 -5.62 14.97
N GLN A 121 11.27 -5.52 16.26
CA GLN A 121 10.62 -4.60 17.19
C GLN A 121 10.72 -3.14 16.71
N GLN A 122 11.89 -2.73 16.22
CA GLN A 122 12.10 -1.39 15.67
C GLN A 122 11.22 -1.14 14.45
N ALA A 123 11.18 -2.08 13.51
CA ALA A 123 10.37 -1.97 12.30
C ALA A 123 8.86 -1.88 12.62
N GLN A 124 8.35 -2.75 13.50
CA GLN A 124 6.96 -2.70 13.97
C GLN A 124 6.65 -1.39 14.70
N THR A 125 7.59 -0.88 15.51
CA THR A 125 7.42 0.40 16.22
C THR A 125 7.33 1.57 15.24
N LEU A 126 8.22 1.64 14.24
CA LEU A 126 8.20 2.67 13.20
C LEU A 126 6.90 2.61 12.39
N HIS A 127 6.47 1.40 12.03
CA HIS A 127 5.18 1.18 11.40
C HIS A 127 4.02 1.75 12.24
N ASN A 128 3.94 1.40 13.52
CA ASN A 128 2.86 1.87 14.39
C ASN A 128 2.87 3.39 14.56
N ILE A 129 4.05 4.01 14.68
CA ILE A 129 4.21 5.46 14.71
C ILE A 129 3.71 6.08 13.41
N TYR A 130 4.09 5.53 12.26
CA TYR A 130 3.63 6.01 10.95
C TYR A 130 2.11 5.96 10.85
N MET A 131 1.48 4.83 11.21
CA MET A 131 0.02 4.69 11.17
C MET A 131 -0.68 5.67 12.11
N ALA A 132 -0.14 5.88 13.32
CA ALA A 132 -0.67 6.85 14.26
C ALA A 132 -0.56 8.29 13.73
N GLN A 133 0.54 8.63 13.07
CA GLN A 133 0.72 9.93 12.42
C GLN A 133 -0.20 10.11 11.22
N CYS A 134 -0.37 9.07 10.38
CA CYS A 134 -1.35 9.07 9.30
C CYS A 134 -2.75 9.35 9.83
N TYR A 135 -3.19 8.62 10.87
CA TYR A 135 -4.50 8.86 11.47
C TYR A 135 -4.65 10.30 11.98
N ARG A 136 -3.60 10.86 12.61
CA ARG A 136 -3.63 12.21 13.18
C ARG A 136 -3.62 13.32 12.13
N GLN A 137 -2.81 13.18 11.08
CA GLN A 137 -2.54 14.25 10.11
C GLN A 137 -3.39 14.12 8.84
N ASN A 138 -3.70 12.90 8.44
CA ASN A 138 -4.49 12.61 7.25
C ASN A 138 -5.39 11.37 7.47
N PRO A 139 -6.51 11.52 8.20
CA PRO A 139 -7.41 10.41 8.52
C PRO A 139 -7.92 9.66 7.28
N GLN A 140 -8.10 10.35 6.14
CA GLN A 140 -8.55 9.73 4.89
C GLN A 140 -7.54 8.72 4.36
N VAL A 141 -6.25 9.02 4.41
CA VAL A 141 -5.16 8.09 4.07
C VAL A 141 -5.20 6.87 4.98
N PHE A 142 -5.36 7.08 6.29
CA PHE A 142 -5.46 5.98 7.25
C PHE A 142 -6.66 5.07 6.96
N LEU A 143 -7.85 5.64 6.75
CA LEU A 143 -9.06 4.88 6.43
C LEU A 143 -8.91 4.11 5.12
N ALA A 144 -8.34 4.75 4.09
CA ALA A 144 -8.08 4.10 2.81
C ALA A 144 -7.08 2.93 2.94
N MET A 145 -6.04 3.06 3.78
CA MET A 145 -5.11 1.96 4.07
C MET A 145 -5.81 0.79 4.80
N GLN A 146 -6.67 1.08 5.78
CA GLN A 146 -7.37 0.04 6.55
C GLN A 146 -8.39 -0.76 5.73
N GLN A 147 -8.90 -0.18 4.64
CA GLN A 147 -9.82 -0.88 3.75
C GLN A 147 -9.13 -1.81 2.75
N LYS A 148 -7.79 -1.72 2.62
CA LYS A 148 -7.02 -2.62 1.76
C LYS A 148 -7.21 -4.07 2.21
N GLY A 149 -7.46 -4.94 1.24
CA GLY A 149 -7.69 -6.36 1.49
C GLY A 149 -9.15 -6.76 1.74
N SER A 150 -10.06 -5.80 2.01
CA SER A 150 -11.50 -6.07 2.04
C SER A 150 -12.02 -6.58 0.69
N SER A 151 -13.07 -7.40 0.70
CA SER A 151 -13.68 -7.92 -0.54
C SER A 151 -14.10 -6.78 -1.46
N ARG A 152 -14.65 -5.69 -0.89
CA ARG A 152 -15.03 -4.49 -1.61
C ARG A 152 -13.85 -3.87 -2.32
N HIS A 153 -12.77 -3.54 -1.60
CA HIS A 153 -11.54 -2.99 -2.17
C HIS A 153 -10.95 -3.88 -3.28
N ARG A 154 -10.90 -5.21 -3.06
CA ARG A 154 -10.40 -6.16 -4.06
C ARG A 154 -11.21 -6.07 -5.36
N VAL A 155 -12.53 -5.93 -5.29
CA VAL A 155 -13.37 -5.77 -6.48
C VAL A 155 -13.21 -4.38 -7.11
N THR A 156 -13.01 -3.33 -6.30
CA THR A 156 -12.86 -1.96 -6.82
C THR A 156 -11.60 -1.77 -7.66
N ILE A 157 -10.51 -2.48 -7.35
CA ILE A 157 -9.23 -2.34 -8.06
C ILE A 157 -9.13 -3.20 -9.34
N VAL A 158 -10.04 -4.16 -9.53
CA VAL A 158 -10.06 -5.06 -10.70
C VAL A 158 -10.11 -4.29 -12.03
N PRO A 159 -10.95 -3.26 -12.22
CA PRO A 159 -10.96 -2.48 -13.46
C PRO A 159 -9.61 -1.82 -13.74
N GLY A 160 -8.91 -1.35 -12.71
CA GLY A 160 -7.54 -0.84 -12.87
C GLY A 160 -6.62 -1.87 -13.52
N THR A 161 -6.72 -3.13 -13.12
CA THR A 161 -5.93 -4.22 -13.72
C THR A 161 -6.39 -4.67 -15.12
N ILE A 162 -7.68 -4.48 -15.46
CA ILE A 162 -8.26 -4.92 -16.74
C ILE A 162 -8.12 -3.85 -17.84
N LEU A 163 -8.11 -2.57 -17.43
CA LEU A 163 -8.16 -1.41 -18.32
C LEU A 163 -6.78 -0.83 -18.62
N LEU A 164 -5.81 -1.01 -17.71
CA LEU A 164 -4.44 -0.55 -17.93
C LEU A 164 -3.71 -1.50 -18.89
N ASP A 165 -3.22 -0.95 -20.00
CA ASP A 165 -2.26 -1.61 -20.87
C ASP A 165 -0.88 -1.54 -20.23
N TYR A 166 -0.36 -2.69 -19.81
CA TYR A 166 1.05 -2.87 -19.47
C TYR A 166 1.78 -3.51 -20.64
#